data_AF-A0A2T5TWT6-F1
#
_entry.id   AF-A0A2T5TWT6-F1
#
_cell.length_a   1.000
_cell.length_b   1.000
_cell.length_c   1.000
_cell.angle_alpha   90.00
_cell.angle_beta   90.00
_cell.angle_gamma   90.00
#
_symmetry.space_group_name_H-M   'P 1'
#
loop_
_entity.id
_entity.type
_entity.pdbx_description
1 polymer ?
#
loop_
_entity_poly.entity_id
_entity_poly.type
_entity_poly.pdbx_seq_one_letter_code
_entity_poly.pdbx_strand_id
1 'polypeptide(L)'
;MPTPEQIDTIRRLNDAARERPGHTSIANVTSGFHALADTDRFAALAAIIGFSAFGEGNDPYGEHDFGVVYRLASGQWTQERPDDAAQIAESVFWKVDYYDATLTYGSDAPWDEQRTKRVLTIMLASEY
;
A
#
# COMPACT_ATOMS: atom_id res chain seq x y z
N MET A 1 -4.07 -15.83 15.66
CA MET A 1 -4.25 -15.87 14.19
C MET A 1 -5.70 -15.53 13.89
N PRO A 2 -5.96 -14.59 12.98
CA PRO A 2 -7.32 -14.26 12.55
C PRO A 2 -8.04 -15.48 11.95
N THR A 3 -9.36 -15.53 12.07
CA THR A 3 -10.20 -16.51 11.36
C THR A 3 -10.29 -16.15 9.87
N PRO A 4 -10.70 -17.08 8.99
CA PRO A 4 -10.91 -16.76 7.57
C PRO A 4 -11.86 -15.58 7.33
N GLU A 5 -12.94 -15.49 8.10
CA GLU A 5 -13.90 -14.36 8.03
C GLU A 5 -13.27 -13.03 8.48
N GLN A 6 -12.37 -13.08 9.46
CA GLN A 6 -11.60 -11.91 9.89
C GLN A 6 -10.61 -11.48 8.80
N ILE A 7 -9.91 -12.42 8.16
CA ILE A 7 -9.01 -12.12 7.02
C ILE A 7 -9.82 -11.48 5.87
N ASP A 8 -10.98 -12.02 5.52
CA ASP A 8 -11.84 -11.44 4.48
C ASP A 8 -12.29 -10.01 4.84
N THR A 9 -12.54 -9.76 6.12
CA THR A 9 -12.88 -8.41 6.60
C THR A 9 -11.67 -7.48 6.55
N ILE A 10 -10.50 -7.93 6.97
CA ILE A 10 -9.25 -7.16 6.89
C ILE A 10 -8.98 -6.78 5.44
N ARG A 11 -9.04 -7.74 4.52
CA ARG A 11 -8.85 -7.54 3.09
C ARG A 11 -9.74 -6.43 2.55
N ARG A 12 -11.06 -6.53 2.78
CA ARG A 12 -12.02 -5.50 2.32
C ARG A 12 -11.72 -4.11 2.88
N LEU A 13 -11.31 -4.03 4.15
CA LEU A 13 -11.00 -2.76 4.78
C LEU A 13 -9.66 -2.17 4.28
N ASN A 14 -8.69 -3.02 3.95
CA ASN A 14 -7.42 -2.60 3.35
C ASN A 14 -7.57 -2.17 1.90
N ASP A 15 -8.37 -2.90 1.11
CA ASP A 15 -8.78 -2.48 -0.23
C ASP A 15 -9.47 -1.12 -0.15
N ALA A 16 -10.43 -0.94 0.77
CA ALA A 16 -11.07 0.35 0.97
C ALA A 16 -10.08 1.47 1.35
N ALA A 17 -9.11 1.19 2.22
CA ALA A 17 -8.06 2.12 2.65
C ALA A 17 -7.12 2.54 1.49
N ARG A 18 -6.80 1.61 0.59
CA ARG A 18 -5.97 1.81 -0.59
C ARG A 18 -6.71 2.53 -1.72
N GLU A 19 -7.96 2.14 -1.98
CA GLU A 19 -8.77 2.66 -3.09
C GLU A 19 -9.29 4.08 -2.83
N ARG A 20 -9.47 4.47 -1.56
CA ARG A 20 -9.96 5.80 -1.14
C ARG A 20 -9.06 6.45 -0.08
N PRO A 21 -7.78 6.71 -0.38
CA PRO A 21 -6.84 7.31 0.58
C PRO A 21 -7.36 8.63 1.15
N GLY A 22 -7.24 8.82 2.46
CA GLY A 22 -7.72 10.04 3.15
C GLY A 22 -9.22 10.05 3.48
N HIS A 23 -10.01 9.15 2.90
CA HIS A 23 -11.43 8.97 3.24
C HIS A 23 -11.66 7.80 4.20
N THR A 24 -11.00 6.68 3.93
CA THR A 24 -11.13 5.40 4.68
C THR A 24 -9.85 5.06 5.46
N SER A 25 -8.79 5.85 5.26
CA SER A 25 -7.49 5.72 5.90
C SER A 25 -6.88 7.09 6.14
N ILE A 26 -5.94 7.17 7.08
CA ILE A 26 -5.01 8.29 7.15
C ILE A 26 -3.94 8.03 6.08
N ALA A 27 -3.82 8.92 5.10
CA ALA A 27 -2.85 8.77 4.02
C ALA A 27 -1.62 9.64 4.28
N ASN A 28 -0.44 9.04 4.23
CA ASN A 28 0.84 9.71 4.38
C ASN A 28 1.78 9.32 3.23
N VAL A 29 2.67 10.24 2.88
CA VAL A 29 3.74 9.99 1.92
C VAL A 29 5.08 10.42 2.52
N THR A 30 6.15 9.72 2.18
CA THR A 30 7.51 10.13 2.58
C THR A 30 8.04 11.28 1.72
N SER A 31 9.14 11.89 2.18
CA SER A 31 9.80 12.99 1.47
C SER A 31 10.29 12.58 0.08
N GLY A 32 10.82 11.37 -0.09
CA GLY A 32 11.29 10.86 -1.37
C GLY A 32 10.15 10.74 -2.38
N PHE A 33 9.02 10.16 -1.97
CA PHE A 33 7.85 10.09 -2.84
C PHE A 33 7.32 11.48 -3.19
N HIS A 34 7.26 12.39 -2.21
CA HIS A 34 6.83 13.77 -2.44
C HIS A 34 7.76 14.54 -3.40
N ALA A 35 9.05 14.19 -3.45
CA ALA A 35 10.04 14.82 -4.34
C ALA A 35 9.94 14.36 -5.81
N LEU A 36 9.21 13.28 -6.10
CA LEU A 36 8.92 12.87 -7.49
C LEU A 36 8.15 13.96 -8.24
N ALA A 37 8.28 13.99 -9.56
CA ALA A 37 7.45 14.88 -10.39
C ALA A 37 5.96 14.60 -10.20
N ASP A 38 5.11 15.62 -10.31
CA ASP A 38 3.66 15.50 -10.11
C ASP A 38 3.04 14.39 -10.97
N THR A 39 3.45 14.29 -12.23
CA THR A 39 3.01 13.24 -13.17
C THR A 39 3.34 11.84 -12.66
N ASP A 40 4.51 11.67 -12.05
CA ASP A 40 4.95 10.40 -11.49
C ASP A 40 4.20 10.07 -10.20
N ARG A 41 3.97 11.06 -9.32
CA ARG A 41 3.15 10.86 -8.11
C ARG A 41 1.71 10.45 -8.44
N PHE A 42 1.09 11.11 -9.43
CA PHE A 42 -0.27 10.76 -9.86
C PHE A 42 -0.33 9.38 -10.52
N ALA A 43 0.63 9.03 -11.36
CA ALA A 43 0.68 7.72 -12.00
C ALA A 43 0.91 6.59 -10.99
N ALA A 44 1.84 6.78 -10.04
CA ALA A 44 2.06 5.83 -8.96
C ALA A 44 0.82 5.68 -8.08
N LEU A 45 0.16 6.79 -7.68
CA LEU A 45 -1.07 6.74 -6.89
C LEU A 45 -2.20 6.03 -7.63
N ALA A 46 -2.38 6.27 -8.93
CA ALA A 46 -3.36 5.56 -9.74
C ALA A 46 -3.09 4.05 -9.79
N ALA A 47 -1.82 3.65 -9.95
CA ALA A 47 -1.41 2.25 -9.91
C ALA A 47 -1.64 1.60 -8.53
N ILE A 48 -1.45 2.34 -7.44
CA ILE A 48 -1.72 1.88 -6.07
C ILE A 48 -3.23 1.71 -5.84
N ILE A 49 -4.05 2.71 -6.21
CA ILE A 49 -5.52 2.63 -6.09
C ILE A 49 -6.05 1.42 -6.86
N GLY A 50 -5.57 1.20 -8.08
CA GLY A 50 -5.95 0.08 -8.93
C GLY A 50 -5.18 -1.22 -8.69
N PHE A 51 -4.36 -1.31 -7.62
CA PHE A 51 -3.44 -2.42 -7.43
C PHE A 51 -4.17 -3.75 -7.30
N SER A 52 -3.76 -4.73 -8.11
CA SER A 52 -4.32 -6.09 -8.12
C SER A 52 -3.27 -7.19 -8.21
N ALA A 53 -1.98 -6.86 -8.24
CA ALA A 53 -0.87 -7.80 -8.35
C ALA A 53 -0.50 -8.39 -6.97
N PHE A 54 -1.45 -9.02 -6.29
CA PHE A 54 -1.24 -9.72 -5.03
C PHE A 54 -0.73 -11.14 -5.28
N GLY A 55 0.30 -11.55 -4.54
CA GLY A 55 0.87 -12.89 -4.58
C GLY A 55 1.67 -13.20 -3.31
N GLU A 56 2.26 -14.41 -3.24
CA GLU A 56 2.93 -14.89 -2.02
C GLU A 56 4.06 -13.98 -1.52
N GLY A 57 4.67 -13.18 -2.40
CA GLY A 57 5.78 -12.28 -2.06
C GLY A 57 5.35 -10.99 -1.36
N ASN A 58 4.14 -10.49 -1.59
CA ASN A 58 3.63 -9.23 -1.04
C ASN A 58 2.36 -9.39 -0.20
N ASP A 59 1.71 -10.55 -0.26
CA ASP A 59 0.45 -10.81 0.44
C ASP A 59 0.40 -12.23 1.02
N PRO A 60 1.33 -12.62 1.90
CA PRO A 60 1.40 -13.97 2.46
C PRO A 60 0.20 -14.34 3.33
N TYR A 61 -0.56 -13.35 3.81
CA TYR A 61 -1.71 -13.54 4.69
C TYR A 61 -3.06 -13.27 3.99
N GLY A 62 -3.06 -12.84 2.73
CA GLY A 62 -4.30 -12.53 2.01
C GLY A 62 -5.00 -11.28 2.53
N GLU A 63 -4.28 -10.37 3.17
CA GLU A 63 -4.80 -9.17 3.83
C GLU A 63 -4.78 -7.94 2.92
N HIS A 64 -4.01 -7.95 1.83
CA HIS A 64 -3.85 -6.81 0.91
C HIS A 64 -3.29 -5.54 1.61
N ASP A 65 -2.37 -5.72 2.56
CA ASP A 65 -1.79 -4.64 3.35
C ASP A 65 -0.46 -4.11 2.79
N PHE A 66 0.12 -4.73 1.77
CA PHE A 66 1.40 -4.34 1.19
C PHE A 66 1.46 -4.55 -0.33
N GLY A 67 2.20 -3.67 -1.01
CA GLY A 67 2.51 -3.85 -2.42
C GLY A 67 3.60 -2.90 -2.93
N VAL A 68 3.98 -3.13 -4.18
CA VAL A 68 5.05 -2.39 -4.86
C VAL A 68 4.61 -2.02 -6.26
N VAL A 69 4.80 -0.76 -6.64
CA VAL A 69 4.65 -0.32 -8.04
C VAL A 69 5.99 0.18 -8.57
N TYR A 70 6.24 -0.07 -9.85
CA TYR A 70 7.52 0.15 -10.49
C TYR A 70 7.39 1.19 -11.59
N ARG A 71 8.30 2.15 -11.59
CA ARG A 71 8.53 3.04 -12.73
C ARG A 71 9.61 2.44 -13.60
N LEU A 72 9.31 2.23 -14.87
CA LEU A 72 10.27 1.73 -15.85
C LEU A 72 11.19 2.86 -16.34
N ALA A 73 12.34 2.50 -16.93
CA ALA A 73 13.24 3.44 -17.59
C ALA A 73 12.57 4.23 -18.73
N SER A 74 11.50 3.70 -19.32
CA SER A 74 10.64 4.39 -20.30
C SER A 74 9.77 5.49 -19.69
N GLY A 75 9.65 5.56 -18.36
CA GLY A 75 8.73 6.43 -17.63
C GLY A 75 7.34 5.84 -17.38
N GLN A 76 7.05 4.63 -17.89
CA GLN A 76 5.78 3.94 -17.62
C GLN A 76 5.74 3.40 -16.19
N TRP A 77 4.57 3.47 -15.56
CA TRP A 77 4.30 2.82 -14.27
C TRP A 77 3.59 1.48 -14.45
N THR A 78 3.94 0.50 -13.62
CA THR A 78 3.35 -0.85 -13.62
C THR A 78 3.31 -1.43 -12.20
N GLN A 79 2.34 -2.29 -11.92
CA GLN A 79 2.29 -3.11 -10.69
C GLN A 79 3.02 -4.45 -10.86
N GLU A 80 3.24 -4.89 -12.10
CA GLU A 80 3.97 -6.11 -12.41
C GLU A 80 5.47 -5.83 -12.36
N ARG A 81 6.20 -6.61 -11.56
CA ARG A 81 7.65 -6.51 -11.50
C ARG A 81 8.26 -6.98 -12.83
N PRO A 82 9.07 -6.17 -13.51
CA PRO A 82 9.79 -6.62 -14.69
C PRO A 82 10.76 -7.77 -14.36
N ASP A 83 10.90 -8.72 -15.29
CA ASP A 83 11.86 -9.83 -15.16
C ASP A 83 13.31 -9.33 -15.04
N ASP A 84 13.65 -8.28 -15.80
CA ASP A 84 14.94 -7.62 -15.72
C ASP A 84 14.84 -6.37 -14.84
N ALA A 85 15.45 -6.45 -13.66
CA ALA A 85 15.49 -5.35 -12.70
C ALA A 85 16.19 -4.09 -13.25
N ALA A 86 17.04 -4.20 -14.27
CA ALA A 86 17.67 -3.04 -14.91
C ALA A 86 16.66 -2.14 -15.64
N GLN A 87 15.45 -2.65 -15.93
CA GLN A 87 14.37 -1.85 -16.51
C GLN A 87 13.67 -0.97 -15.47
N ILE A 88 13.87 -1.22 -14.17
CA ILE A 88 13.24 -0.46 -13.09
C ILE A 88 14.08 0.80 -12.86
N ALA A 89 13.48 1.96 -13.05
CA ALA A 89 14.06 3.25 -12.74
C ALA A 89 13.77 3.69 -11.30
N GLU A 90 12.58 3.36 -10.79
CA GLU A 90 12.17 3.68 -9.42
C GLU A 90 11.18 2.61 -8.91
N SER A 91 11.19 2.36 -7.61
CA SER A 91 10.21 1.48 -6.95
C SER A 91 9.52 2.24 -5.84
N VAL A 92 8.20 2.13 -5.77
CA VAL A 92 7.37 2.74 -4.73
C VAL A 92 6.70 1.63 -3.95
N PHE A 93 6.95 1.61 -2.65
CA PHE A 93 6.25 0.75 -1.70
C PHE A 93 5.01 1.47 -1.19
N TRP A 94 3.96 0.70 -0.95
CA TRP A 94 2.84 1.13 -0.16
C TRP A 94 2.50 0.07 0.88
N LYS A 95 2.03 0.52 2.04
CA LYS A 95 1.55 -0.37 3.10
C LYS A 95 0.39 0.22 3.88
N VAL A 96 -0.42 -0.64 4.49
CA VAL A 96 -1.49 -0.28 5.41
C VAL A 96 -1.11 -0.76 6.81
N ASP A 97 -0.77 0.17 7.69
CA ASP A 97 -0.48 -0.13 9.10
C ASP A 97 -1.77 -0.05 9.94
N TYR A 98 -1.89 -0.93 10.94
CA TYR A 98 -3.04 -0.99 11.86
C TYR A 98 -2.70 -0.35 13.20
N TYR A 99 -3.36 0.75 13.53
CA TYR A 99 -3.20 1.44 14.80
C TYR A 99 -4.45 1.39 15.67
N ASP A 100 -4.28 1.49 16.98
CA ASP A 100 -5.37 1.79 17.90
C ASP A 100 -6.01 3.16 17.62
N ALA A 101 -7.11 3.47 18.30
CA ALA A 101 -7.83 4.73 18.14
C ALA A 101 -6.98 5.98 18.48
N THR A 102 -5.89 5.81 19.23
CA THR A 102 -4.98 6.87 19.66
C THR A 102 -3.72 6.99 18.79
N LEU A 103 -3.57 6.16 17.75
CA LEU A 103 -2.38 6.10 16.89
C LEU A 103 -1.07 5.87 17.65
N THR A 104 -1.14 5.24 18.82
CA THR A 104 0.03 5.07 19.70
C THR A 104 0.61 3.67 19.58
N TYR A 105 -0.26 2.66 19.52
CA TYR A 105 0.14 1.25 19.40
C TYR A 105 -0.56 0.57 18.22
N GLY A 106 -0.08 -0.62 17.89
CA GLY A 106 -0.75 -1.49 16.93
C GLY A 106 -2.09 -2.00 17.47
N SER A 107 -3.12 -2.03 16.62
CA SER A 107 -4.41 -2.62 17.00
C SER A 107 -4.32 -4.14 17.06
N ASP A 108 -4.93 -4.73 18.09
CA ASP A 108 -5.09 -6.18 18.26
C ASP A 108 -6.30 -6.77 17.49
N ALA A 109 -7.14 -5.90 16.90
CA ALA A 109 -8.33 -6.29 16.16
C ALA A 109 -8.42 -5.62 14.77
N PRO A 110 -7.52 -5.96 13.81
CA PRO A 110 -7.51 -5.35 12.47
C PRO A 110 -8.82 -5.48 11.69
N TRP A 111 -9.63 -6.52 11.97
CA TRP A 111 -10.95 -6.73 11.38
C TRP A 111 -12.05 -5.79 11.93
N ASP A 112 -11.79 -5.06 13.02
CA ASP A 112 -12.75 -4.14 13.65
C ASP A 112 -12.41 -2.68 13.27
N GLU A 113 -13.23 -2.10 12.40
CA GLU A 113 -13.06 -0.71 11.92
C GLU A 113 -13.29 0.36 13.00
N GLN A 114 -13.99 0.04 14.09
CA GLN A 114 -14.23 0.97 15.19
C GLN A 114 -13.02 1.05 16.10
N ARG A 115 -12.31 -0.07 16.27
CA ARG A 115 -11.10 -0.17 17.10
C ARG A 115 -9.81 0.16 16.35
N THR A 116 -9.78 -0.06 15.04
CA THR A 116 -8.56 0.06 14.23
C THR A 116 -8.60 1.27 13.30
N LYS A 117 -7.57 2.11 13.39
CA LYS A 117 -7.26 3.12 12.39
C LYS A 117 -6.26 2.56 11.39
N ARG A 118 -6.56 2.72 10.10
CA ARG A 118 -5.68 2.33 9.00
C ARG A 118 -4.86 3.51 8.55
N VAL A 119 -3.55 3.33 8.47
CA VAL A 119 -2.62 4.32 7.96
C VAL A 119 -2.03 3.80 6.66
N LEU A 120 -2.39 4.41 5.53
CA LEU A 120 -1.75 4.12 4.25
C LEU A 120 -0.48 4.97 4.14
N THR A 121 0.67 4.31 4.02
CA THR A 121 1.96 4.95 3.80
C THR A 121 2.45 4.63 2.40
N ILE A 122 2.79 5.66 1.61
CA ILE A 122 3.41 5.52 0.28
C ILE A 122 4.83 6.10 0.34
N MET A 123 5.82 5.32 -0.11
CA MET A 123 7.23 5.68 0.02
C MET A 123 8.08 5.13 -1.12
N LEU A 124 9.24 5.74 -1.38
CA LEU A 124 10.22 5.09 -2.25
C LEU A 124 10.74 3.83 -1.56
N ALA A 125 11.04 2.80 -2.36
CA ALA A 125 11.63 1.57 -1.84
C ALA A 125 13.00 1.80 -1.18
N SER A 126 13.71 2.86 -1.56
CA SER A 126 14.99 3.27 -0.97
C SER A 126 14.87 3.91 0.41
N GLU A 127 13.65 4.24 0.85
CA GLU A 127 13.35 4.81 2.17
C GLU A 127 12.91 3.75 3.19
N TYR A 128 12.86 2.48 2.78
CA TYR A 128 12.49 1.32 3.60
C TYR A 128 13.73 0.49 3.97
#